data_AF-P74803-F1
#
_entry.id   AF-P74803-F1
#
_cell.length_a   1.000
_cell.length_b   1.000
_cell.length_c   1.000
_cell.angle_alpha   90.00
_cell.angle_beta   90.00
_cell.angle_gamma   90.00
#
_symmetry.space_group_name_H-M   'P 1'
#
loop_
_entity.id
_entity.type
_entity.pdbx_description
1 polymer ?
#
loop_
_entity_poly.entity_id
_entity_poly.type
_entity_poly.pdbx_seq_one_letter_code
_entity_poly.pdbx_strand_id
1 'polypeptide(L)' 'MRLKMGGKTDLERVVAYIPAERKRELEEWAQTDERSVSWLVAKLIDKALQERRQQPSNSKSLLHQ' A
#
# COMPACT_ATOMS: atom_id res chain seq x y z
N MET A 1 -3.31 -3.14 38.18
CA MET A 1 -2.30 -2.88 37.13
C MET A 1 -2.32 -4.04 36.14
N ARG A 2 -2.52 -3.79 34.84
CA ARG A 2 -2.45 -4.82 33.79
C ARG A 2 -1.45 -4.35 32.73
N LEU A 3 -0.32 -5.02 32.65
CA LEU A 3 0.72 -4.78 31.65
C LEU A 3 0.22 -5.32 30.30
N LYS A 4 -0.12 -4.43 29.36
CA LYS A 4 -0.42 -4.78 27.97
C LYS A 4 0.90 -4.94 27.21
N MET A 5 1.48 -6.13 27.27
CA MET A 5 2.60 -6.49 26.40
C MET A 5 2.10 -6.75 24.98
N GLY A 6 2.64 -6.01 24.00
CA GLY A 6 2.80 -6.43 22.60
C GLY A 6 1.54 -6.42 21.74
N GLY A 7 1.14 -5.24 21.26
CA GLY A 7 0.04 -5.08 20.30
C GLY A 7 0.29 -5.88 19.03
N LYS A 8 -0.48 -6.95 18.84
CA LYS A 8 -0.70 -7.54 17.52
C LYS A 8 -1.46 -6.49 16.72
N THR A 9 -0.76 -5.78 15.85
CA THR A 9 -1.38 -4.92 14.85
C THR A 9 -2.31 -5.82 14.03
N ASP A 10 -3.61 -5.55 14.09
CA ASP A 10 -4.62 -6.32 13.36
C ASP A 10 -4.53 -5.92 11.88
N LEU A 11 -3.68 -6.64 11.14
CA LEU A 11 -3.39 -6.37 9.74
C LEU A 11 -4.11 -7.40 8.86
N GLU A 12 -4.91 -6.91 7.93
CA GLU A 12 -5.57 -7.70 6.90
C GLU A 12 -4.64 -7.94 5.70
N ARG A 13 -4.78 -9.09 5.04
CA ARG A 13 -3.99 -9.46 3.85
C ARG A 13 -4.80 -9.25 2.57
N VAL A 14 -4.18 -8.63 1.58
CA VAL A 14 -4.66 -8.61 0.19
C VAL A 14 -3.79 -9.53 -0.67
N VAL A 15 -4.40 -10.31 -1.56
CA VAL A 15 -3.70 -11.18 -2.53
C VAL A 15 -4.03 -10.71 -3.94
N ALA A 16 -3.00 -10.52 -4.77
CA ALA A 16 -3.15 -10.11 -6.16
C ALA A 16 -2.18 -10.90 -7.05
N TYR A 17 -2.62 -11.20 -8.27
CA TYR A 17 -1.76 -11.76 -9.31
C TYR A 17 -1.06 -10.64 -10.06
N ILE A 18 0.24 -10.77 -10.22
CA ILE A 18 1.07 -9.86 -11.03
C ILE A 18 1.93 -10.68 -11.98
N PRO A 19 2.31 -10.11 -13.13
CA PRO A 19 3.32 -10.71 -14.00
C PRO A 19 4.63 -10.99 -13.26
N ALA A 20 5.36 -12.02 -13.68
CA ALA A 20 6.57 -12.48 -13.00
C ALA A 20 7.68 -11.42 -13.02
N GLU A 21 7.77 -10.66 -14.11
CA GLU A 21 8.69 -9.54 -14.27
C GLU A 21 8.47 -8.47 -13.19
N ARG A 22 7.21 -8.12 -12.91
CA ARG A 22 6.88 -7.13 -11.88
C ARG A 22 7.22 -7.62 -10.48
N LYS A 23 7.04 -8.91 -10.21
CA LYS A 23 7.45 -9.52 -8.93
C LYS A 23 8.95 -9.41 -8.74
N ARG A 24 9.72 -9.70 -9.79
CA ARG A 24 11.18 -9.61 -9.77
C ARG A 24 11.66 -8.18 -9.55
N GLU A 25 11.07 -7.20 -10.22
CA GLU A 25 11.37 -5.77 -10.01
C GLU A 25 11.14 -5.35 -8.55
N LEU A 26 10.03 -5.81 -7.93
CA LEU A 26 9.75 -5.55 -6.51
C LEU A 26 10.75 -6.23 -5.57
N GLU A 27 11.22 -7.44 -5.91
CA GLU A 27 12.22 -8.18 -5.14
C GLU A 27 13.60 -7.49 -5.18
N GLU A 28 14.04 -7.07 -6.37
CA GLU A 28 15.30 -6.35 -6.56
C GLU A 28 15.29 -4.98 -5.86
N TRP A 29 14.16 -4.26 -5.91
CA TRP A 29 14.01 -3.00 -5.17
C TRP A 29 14.04 -3.25 -3.66
N ALA A 30 13.25 -4.20 -3.15
CA ALA A 30 13.24 -4.51 -1.71
C ALA A 30 14.63 -4.91 -1.19
N GLN A 31 15.40 -5.67 -1.99
CA GLN A 31 16.78 -6.03 -1.67
C GLN A 31 17.69 -4.80 -1.60
N THR A 32 17.58 -3.87 -2.55
CA THR A 32 18.37 -2.62 -2.59
C THR A 32 18.12 -1.76 -1.35
N ASP A 33 16.87 -1.71 -0.88
CA ASP A 33 16.47 -0.90 0.28
C ASP A 33 16.68 -1.63 1.63
N GLU A 34 17.21 -2.87 1.62
CA GLU A 34 17.34 -3.75 2.79
C GLU A 34 16.00 -3.98 3.53
N ARG A 35 14.91 -4.16 2.75
CA ARG A 35 13.54 -4.36 3.25
C ARG A 35 12.91 -5.63 2.72
N SER A 36 11.79 -6.04 3.33
CA SER A 36 10.96 -7.10 2.78
C SER A 36 10.06 -6.57 1.66
N VAL A 37 9.74 -7.43 0.69
CA VAL A 37 8.77 -7.13 -0.37
C VAL A 37 7.41 -6.73 0.21
N SER A 38 6.97 -7.38 1.30
CA SER A 38 5.73 -7.04 1.98
C SER A 38 5.72 -5.62 2.55
N TRP A 39 6.85 -5.15 3.07
CA TRP A 39 7.00 -3.78 3.56
C TRP A 39 6.97 -2.77 2.41
N LEU A 40 7.71 -3.05 1.34
CA LEU A 40 7.75 -2.20 0.14
C LEU A 40 6.34 -2.05 -0.46
N VAL A 41 5.65 -3.17 -0.68
CA VAL A 41 4.29 -3.18 -1.23
C VAL A 41 3.32 -2.42 -0.32
N ALA A 42 3.41 -2.56 1.00
CA ALA A 42 2.59 -1.78 1.93
C ALA A 42 2.83 -0.26 1.75
N LYS A 43 4.09 0.17 1.60
CA LYS A 43 4.42 1.59 1.36
C LYS A 43 3.96 2.11 0.01
N LEU A 44 4.04 1.28 -1.03
CA LEU A 44 3.52 1.64 -2.35
C LEU A 44 1.99 1.79 -2.32
N ILE A 45 1.28 0.92 -1.59
CA ILE A 45 -0.17 1.02 -1.38
C ILE A 45 -0.52 2.29 -0.59
N ASP A 46 0.16 2.56 0.52
CA ASP A 46 -0.04 3.77 1.32
C ASP A 46 0.09 5.03 0.46
N LYS A 47 1.15 5.11 -0.34
CA LYS A 47 1.43 6.21 -1.26
C LYS A 47 0.32 6.37 -2.30
N ALA A 48 -0.06 5.30 -3.00
CA ALA A 48 -1.12 5.35 -4.00
C ALA A 48 -2.48 5.79 -3.42
N LEU A 49 -2.81 5.33 -2.20
CA LEU A 49 -4.02 5.76 -1.50
C LEU A 49 -3.98 7.22 -1.09
N GLN A 50 -2.82 7.71 -0.65
CA GLN A 50 -2.61 9.11 -0.33
C GLN A 50 -2.77 9.99 -1.59
N GLU A 51 -2.13 9.61 -2.69
CA GLU A 51 -2.25 10.30 -3.98
C GLU A 51 -3.72 10.34 -4.45
N ARG A 52 -4.43 9.21 -4.36
CA ARG A 52 -5.86 9.14 -4.70
C ARG A 52 -6.72 10.08 -3.85
N ARG A 53 -6.41 10.25 -2.57
CA ARG A 53 -7.15 11.17 -1.67
C ARG A 53 -6.82 12.64 -1.95
N GLN A 54 -5.61 12.92 -2.41
CA GLN A 54 -5.14 14.27 -2.70
C GLN A 54 -5.55 14.75 -4.08
N GLN A 55 -5.86 13.85 -5.01
CA GLN A 55 -6.52 14.22 -6.25
C GLN A 55 -7.87 14.88 -5.89
N PRO A 56 -8.06 16.18 -6.18
CA PRO A 56 -9.36 16.80 -6.02
C PRO A 56 -10.32 15.97 -6.86
N SER A 57 -11.46 15.60 -6.27
CA SER A 57 -12.54 14.93 -6.97
C SER A 57 -12.94 15.78 -8.16
N ASN A 58 -12.31 15.55 -9.31
CA ASN A 58 -12.62 16.22 -10.56
C ASN A 58 -13.86 15.56 -11.16
N SER A 59 -14.94 15.60 -10.39
CA SER A 59 -16.29 15.19 -10.75
C SER A 59 -17.26 15.91 -9.82
N LYS A 60 -17.20 17.24 -9.83
CA LYS A 60 -18.43 18.03 -9.99
C LYS A 60 -19.01 17.70 -11.38
N SER A 61 -19.53 16.49 -11.56
CA SER A 61 -20.53 16.24 -12.59
C SER A 61 -21.84 16.08 -11.86
N LEU A 62 -22.45 17.20 -11.51
CA LEU A 62 -23.88 17.37 -11.23
C LEU A 62 -24.12 18.86 -10.96
N LEU A 63 -23.91 19.69 -11.99
CA LEU A 63 -24.62 20.95 -12.14
C LEU A 63 -24.80 21.21 -13.65
N HIS A 64 -26.07 21.20 -14.07
CA HIS A 64 -26.62 21.63 -15.36
C HIS A 64 -26.33 20.77 -16.60
N GLN A 65 -27.33 20.00 -17.03
CA GLN A 65 -28.28 20.42 -18.07
C GLN A 65 -29.66 19.84 -17.79
#